data_AF-A0A7C7HWR9-F1
#
_entry.id   AF-A0A7C7HWR9-F1
#
_cell.length_a   1.000
_cell.length_b   1.000
_cell.length_c   1.000
_cell.angle_alpha   90.00
_cell.angle_beta   90.00
_cell.angle_gamma   90.00
#
_symmetry.space_group_name_H-M   'P 1'
#
loop_
_entity.id
_entity.type
_entity.pdbx_description
1 polymer ?
#
loop_
_entity_poly.entity_id
_entity_poly.type
_entity_poly.pdbx_seq_one_letter_code
_entity_poly.pdbx_strand_id
1 'polypeptide(L)'
;MTRKIFLLVFLLFVGCDIDEDIPEHPTGLRGYFTLANGNPRIQITWDESESDDVSEYHIFRAAGLGNSFDLLSTVGSSDSTFTDTTIIWQESFGYKIRAKDQSTNIGDFSDSIFIECYKPSGNWGFPEHDSTTICVQPVIYSPPSTFQLYIGDTLSAINDTVGVMTLSSESYLDSLDWIGNGWMIYNYTVLEFNEDSTGFDTVKYDKLPEYYSIDLSDPHAGTISFISGRYDTIHLVHTLNDCDGEKFFP
;
A
#
# COMPACT_ATOMS: atom_id res chain seq x y z
N MET A 1 -74.53 43.35 -41.21
CA MET A 1 -73.06 43.45 -41.04
C MET A 1 -72.78 43.11 -39.58
N THR A 2 -72.59 41.83 -39.26
CA THR A 2 -72.49 41.33 -37.88
C THR A 2 -71.16 40.61 -37.74
N ARG A 3 -70.24 41.25 -37.02
CA ARG A 3 -68.81 40.97 -36.95
C ARG A 3 -68.59 39.80 -35.97
N LYS A 4 -68.19 38.63 -36.48
CA LYS A 4 -67.79 37.49 -35.65
C LYS A 4 -66.43 37.80 -35.02
N ILE A 5 -66.39 37.87 -33.70
CA ILE A 5 -65.16 38.00 -32.92
C ILE A 5 -64.65 36.57 -32.69
N PHE A 6 -63.53 36.23 -33.34
CA PHE A 6 -62.77 35.03 -33.02
C PHE A 6 -61.88 35.36 -31.82
N LEU A 7 -62.20 34.78 -30.66
CA LEU A 7 -61.35 34.86 -29.48
C LEU A 7 -60.21 33.84 -29.65
N LEU A 8 -59.06 34.31 -30.10
CA LEU A 8 -57.84 33.50 -30.16
C LEU A 8 -57.29 33.44 -28.73
N VAL A 9 -57.48 32.31 -28.04
CA VAL A 9 -56.82 32.04 -26.77
C VAL A 9 -55.36 31.74 -27.07
N PHE A 10 -54.49 32.71 -26.83
CA PHE A 10 -53.05 32.48 -26.77
C PHE A 10 -52.76 31.72 -25.46
N LEU A 11 -52.57 30.41 -25.56
CA LEU A 11 -51.95 29.64 -24.48
C LEU A 11 -50.47 30.07 -24.45
N LEU A 12 -50.13 30.98 -23.53
CA LEU A 12 -48.75 31.25 -23.16
C LEU A 12 -48.23 29.99 -22.44
N PHE A 13 -47.63 29.07 -23.18
CA PHE A 13 -46.70 28.12 -22.61
C PHE A 13 -45.50 28.94 -22.14
N VAL A 14 -45.49 29.33 -20.87
CA VAL A 14 -44.25 29.66 -20.18
C VAL A 14 -43.52 28.32 -20.08
N GLY A 15 -42.77 27.96 -21.13
CA GLY A 15 -41.77 26.92 -21.01
C GLY A 15 -40.83 27.40 -19.91
N CYS A 16 -40.86 26.71 -18.77
CA CYS A 16 -39.80 26.87 -17.80
C CYS A 16 -38.55 26.39 -18.55
N ASP A 17 -37.62 27.29 -18.83
CA ASP A 17 -36.31 26.96 -19.40
C ASP A 17 -35.50 26.28 -18.29
N ILE A 18 -35.93 25.06 -17.95
CA ILE A 18 -35.21 24.17 -17.04
C ILE A 18 -34.23 23.45 -17.94
N ASP A 19 -32.96 23.62 -17.61
CA ASP A 19 -31.88 22.90 -18.25
C ASP A 19 -31.98 21.41 -17.87
N GLU A 20 -32.01 20.56 -18.89
CA GLU A 20 -32.11 19.09 -18.80
C GLU A 20 -30.84 18.40 -19.30
N ASP A 21 -29.82 19.17 -19.72
CA ASP A 21 -28.56 18.62 -20.21
C ASP A 21 -27.75 18.15 -19.01
N ILE A 22 -27.38 16.87 -18.99
CA ILE A 22 -26.54 16.34 -17.92
C ILE A 22 -25.10 16.86 -18.07
N PRO A 23 -24.38 17.08 -16.97
CA PRO A 23 -22.98 17.44 -17.05
C PRO A 23 -22.15 16.26 -17.56
N GLU A 24 -21.07 16.56 -18.27
CA GLU A 24 -20.09 15.56 -18.68
C GLU A 24 -19.43 14.93 -17.45
N HIS A 25 -19.01 13.67 -17.58
CA HIS A 25 -18.37 12.97 -16.47
C HIS A 25 -16.94 13.47 -16.25
N PRO A 26 -16.45 13.50 -15.00
CA PRO A 26 -15.04 13.78 -14.72
C PRO A 26 -14.12 12.72 -15.33
N THR A 27 -12.92 13.11 -15.73
CA THR A 27 -11.93 12.21 -16.33
C THR A 27 -10.65 12.15 -15.48
N GLY A 28 -9.63 11.39 -15.92
CA GLY A 28 -8.33 11.38 -15.26
C GLY A 28 -8.31 10.89 -13.81
N LEU A 29 -9.35 10.16 -13.37
CA LEU A 29 -9.44 9.66 -12.01
C LEU A 29 -8.23 8.77 -11.69
N ARG A 30 -7.50 9.17 -10.65
CA ARG A 30 -6.32 8.47 -10.13
C ARG A 30 -6.28 8.61 -8.62
N GLY A 31 -5.57 7.70 -7.97
CA GLY A 31 -5.40 7.79 -6.52
C GLY A 31 -4.29 6.89 -6.03
N TYR A 32 -3.90 7.11 -4.78
CA TYR A 32 -2.83 6.37 -4.13
C TYR A 32 -3.09 6.22 -2.63
N PHE A 33 -2.67 5.08 -2.10
CA PHE A 33 -2.71 4.78 -0.67
C PHE A 33 -1.51 5.39 0.07
N THR A 34 -1.74 5.94 1.26
CA THR A 34 -0.69 6.44 2.15
C THR A 34 -1.02 6.21 3.62
N LEU A 35 0.03 6.19 4.44
CA LEU A 35 -0.06 6.29 5.89
C LEU A 35 0.29 7.73 6.31
N ALA A 36 -0.51 8.38 7.15
CA ALA A 36 -0.14 9.65 7.82
C ALA A 36 -0.23 9.43 9.31
N ASN A 37 0.90 9.57 10.01
CA ASN A 37 0.96 9.38 11.45
C ASN A 37 0.33 8.02 11.84
N GLY A 38 0.69 6.97 11.08
CA GLY A 38 0.12 5.62 11.21
C GLY A 38 -1.29 5.40 10.66
N ASN A 39 -2.04 6.45 10.32
CA ASN A 39 -3.42 6.30 9.86
C ASN A 39 -3.51 6.05 8.34
N PRO A 40 -4.25 5.02 7.91
CA PRO A 40 -4.44 4.70 6.50
C PRO A 40 -5.37 5.71 5.83
N ARG A 41 -4.99 6.18 4.64
CA ARG A 41 -5.82 7.04 3.81
C ARG A 41 -5.58 6.82 2.33
N ILE A 42 -6.60 7.07 1.52
CA ILE A 42 -6.50 7.13 0.08
C ILE A 42 -6.73 8.57 -0.34
N GLN A 43 -5.81 9.11 -1.14
CA GLN A 43 -6.03 10.38 -1.83
C GLN A 43 -6.38 10.08 -3.28
N ILE A 44 -7.53 10.58 -3.73
CA ILE A 44 -7.96 10.53 -5.12
C ILE A 44 -7.94 11.93 -5.72
N THR A 45 -7.63 12.03 -7.00
CA THR A 45 -7.66 13.26 -7.80
C THR A 45 -8.27 12.95 -9.15
N TRP A 46 -8.95 13.92 -9.75
CA TRP A 46 -9.56 13.81 -11.07
C TRP A 46 -9.39 15.11 -11.84
N ASP A 47 -9.56 15.03 -13.16
CA ASP A 47 -9.72 16.19 -14.01
C ASP A 47 -11.21 16.60 -13.99
N GLU A 48 -11.46 17.90 -13.87
CA GLU A 48 -12.81 18.47 -13.78
C GLU A 48 -13.65 18.13 -15.03
N SER A 49 -14.97 18.14 -14.89
CA SER A 49 -15.90 18.01 -16.02
C SER A 49 -15.76 19.21 -16.96
N GLU A 50 -15.95 19.01 -18.26
CA GLU A 50 -15.93 20.10 -19.26
C GLU A 50 -17.21 20.95 -19.25
N SER A 51 -18.22 20.57 -18.46
CA SER A 51 -19.46 21.34 -18.28
C SER A 51 -19.25 22.57 -17.40
N ASP A 52 -19.69 23.74 -17.89
CA ASP A 52 -19.47 25.05 -17.23
C ASP A 52 -20.34 25.28 -15.98
N ASP A 53 -21.36 24.45 -15.76
CA ASP A 53 -22.42 24.65 -14.78
C ASP A 53 -22.44 23.60 -13.67
N VAL A 54 -21.34 22.83 -13.52
CA VAL A 54 -21.17 21.86 -12.43
C VAL A 54 -21.28 22.57 -11.07
N SER A 55 -22.11 22.01 -10.18
CA SER A 55 -22.28 22.49 -8.82
C SER A 55 -21.51 21.65 -7.80
N GLU A 56 -21.47 20.32 -7.99
CA GLU A 56 -20.84 19.40 -7.05
C GLU A 56 -20.37 18.12 -7.75
N TYR A 57 -19.38 17.46 -7.14
CA TYR A 57 -18.97 16.10 -7.50
C TYR A 57 -19.44 15.11 -6.44
N HIS A 58 -20.01 13.98 -6.89
CA HIS A 58 -20.37 12.86 -6.03
C HIS A 58 -19.29 11.80 -6.11
N ILE A 59 -18.69 11.49 -4.96
CA ILE A 59 -17.63 10.51 -4.83
C ILE A 59 -18.24 9.23 -4.31
N PHE A 60 -18.12 8.16 -5.10
CA PHE A 60 -18.61 6.85 -4.74
C PHE A 60 -17.45 5.92 -4.42
N ARG A 61 -17.66 5.07 -3.42
CA ARG A 61 -16.69 4.07 -2.99
C ARG A 61 -17.30 2.67 -2.97
N ALA A 62 -16.51 1.70 -3.40
CA ALA A 62 -16.77 0.29 -3.18
C ALA A 62 -15.76 -0.30 -2.19
N ALA A 63 -16.20 -1.23 -1.35
CA ALA A 63 -15.30 -2.13 -0.65
C ALA A 63 -14.87 -3.27 -1.57
N GLY A 64 -13.61 -3.71 -1.45
CA GLY A 64 -13.02 -4.73 -2.31
C GLY A 64 -12.95 -4.30 -3.78
N LEU A 65 -13.11 -5.28 -4.68
CA LEU A 65 -12.99 -5.10 -6.13
C LEU A 65 -14.31 -4.70 -6.83
N GLY A 66 -15.21 -3.99 -6.14
CA GLY A 66 -16.29 -3.27 -6.84
C GLY A 66 -17.64 -3.97 -6.93
N ASN A 67 -18.02 -4.79 -5.93
CA ASN A 67 -19.34 -5.45 -5.93
C ASN A 67 -20.51 -4.46 -5.88
N SER A 68 -20.35 -3.34 -5.18
CA SER A 68 -21.31 -2.24 -5.11
C SER A 68 -20.61 -0.94 -4.74
N PHE A 69 -21.06 0.17 -5.32
CA PHE A 69 -20.54 1.51 -5.04
C PHE A 69 -21.61 2.31 -4.32
N ASP A 70 -21.27 2.82 -3.14
CA ASP A 70 -22.12 3.68 -2.32
C ASP A 70 -21.57 5.12 -2.32
N LEU A 71 -22.47 6.10 -2.16
CA LEU A 71 -22.06 7.49 -2.04
C LEU A 71 -21.23 7.65 -0.76
N LEU A 72 -19.97 8.03 -0.91
CA LEU A 72 -19.06 8.29 0.19
C LEU A 72 -19.12 9.75 0.64
N SER A 73 -19.04 10.67 -0.33
CA SER A 73 -18.97 12.09 -0.06
C SER A 73 -19.42 12.92 -1.26
N THR A 74 -19.71 14.19 -1.00
CA THR A 74 -19.96 15.22 -2.00
C THR A 74 -19.01 16.38 -1.75
N VAL A 75 -18.40 16.89 -2.81
CA VAL A 75 -17.46 18.02 -2.76
C VAL A 75 -17.89 19.11 -3.76
N GLY A 76 -17.38 20.33 -3.59
CA GLY A 76 -17.76 21.44 -4.46
C GLY A 76 -17.19 21.29 -5.87
N SER A 77 -17.72 22.04 -6.83
CA SER A 77 -17.25 22.01 -8.22
C SER A 77 -15.81 22.48 -8.41
N SER A 78 -15.26 23.27 -7.48
CA SER A 78 -13.85 23.68 -7.49
C SER A 78 -12.88 22.63 -6.91
N ASP A 79 -13.41 21.54 -6.36
CA ASP A 79 -12.60 20.47 -5.80
C ASP A 79 -12.25 19.45 -6.89
N SER A 80 -10.97 19.16 -7.03
CA SER A 80 -10.41 18.12 -7.92
C SER A 80 -9.63 17.05 -7.15
N THR A 81 -9.80 17.02 -5.82
CA THR A 81 -9.13 16.10 -4.91
C THR A 81 -10.00 15.75 -3.72
N PHE A 82 -9.86 14.53 -3.21
CA PHE A 82 -10.52 14.08 -2.00
C PHE A 82 -9.64 13.09 -1.23
N THR A 83 -9.69 13.14 0.09
CA THR A 83 -8.98 12.21 0.97
C THR A 83 -9.98 11.38 1.76
N ASP A 84 -9.99 10.08 1.52
CA ASP A 84 -10.73 9.11 2.33
C ASP A 84 -9.84 8.67 3.51
N THR A 85 -10.28 8.94 4.73
CA THR A 85 -9.61 8.56 5.98
C THR A 85 -10.29 7.41 6.70
N THR A 86 -11.33 6.83 6.11
CA THR A 86 -12.08 5.69 6.68
C THR A 86 -11.61 4.36 6.10
N ILE A 87 -10.33 4.32 5.70
CA ILE A 87 -9.67 3.19 5.05
C ILE A 87 -9.30 2.14 6.09
N ILE A 88 -9.44 0.88 5.70
CA ILE A 88 -8.95 -0.25 6.46
C ILE A 88 -7.69 -0.74 5.74
N TRP A 89 -6.60 -0.92 6.48
CA TRP A 89 -5.35 -1.44 5.92
C TRP A 89 -5.50 -2.89 5.47
N GLN A 90 -4.73 -3.31 4.46
CA GLN A 90 -4.83 -4.61 3.77
C GLN A 90 -6.15 -4.87 3.03
N GLU A 91 -7.04 -3.88 2.94
CA GLU A 91 -8.25 -3.99 2.11
C GLU A 91 -8.06 -3.31 0.75
N SER A 92 -8.88 -3.68 -0.21
CA SER A 92 -8.98 -2.97 -1.49
C SER A 92 -10.19 -2.05 -1.50
N PHE A 93 -10.07 -0.88 -2.15
CA PHE A 93 -11.18 0.04 -2.34
C PHE A 93 -11.29 0.51 -3.78
N GLY A 94 -12.51 0.53 -4.29
CA GLY A 94 -12.84 1.07 -5.61
C GLY A 94 -13.39 2.50 -5.50
N TYR A 95 -13.03 3.38 -6.45
CA TYR A 95 -13.58 4.74 -6.53
C TYR A 95 -14.07 5.06 -7.93
N LYS A 96 -15.17 5.83 -8.00
CA LYS A 96 -15.66 6.49 -9.21
C LYS A 96 -16.36 7.78 -8.84
N ILE A 97 -16.40 8.73 -9.77
CA ILE A 97 -16.90 10.08 -9.51
C ILE A 97 -17.90 10.44 -10.61
N ARG A 98 -18.90 11.24 -10.28
CA ARG A 98 -19.78 11.88 -11.28
C ARG A 98 -20.05 13.32 -10.90
N ALA A 99 -20.38 14.13 -11.90
CA ALA A 99 -20.76 15.52 -11.71
C ALA A 99 -22.28 15.66 -11.54
N LYS A 100 -22.69 16.74 -10.89
CA LYS A 100 -24.06 17.24 -10.88
C LYS A 100 -24.03 18.75 -11.12
N ASP A 101 -24.91 19.24 -11.96
CA ASP A 101 -24.99 20.66 -12.31
C ASP A 101 -25.83 21.48 -11.31
N GLN A 102 -25.99 22.77 -11.59
CA GLN A 102 -26.82 23.70 -10.82
C GLN A 102 -28.34 23.47 -11.00
N SER A 103 -28.73 22.90 -12.13
CA SER A 103 -30.11 22.52 -12.51
C SER A 103 -30.56 21.19 -11.89
N THR A 104 -29.65 20.51 -11.17
CA THR A 104 -29.79 19.22 -10.51
C THR A 104 -29.72 17.99 -11.41
N ASN A 105 -29.32 18.13 -12.68
CA ASN A 105 -29.07 16.97 -13.53
C ASN A 105 -27.77 16.28 -13.09
N ILE A 106 -27.76 14.95 -13.24
CA ILE A 106 -26.69 14.09 -12.74
C ILE A 106 -26.03 13.42 -13.94
N GLY A 107 -24.73 13.66 -14.08
CA GLY A 107 -23.91 13.07 -15.12
C GLY A 107 -23.60 11.60 -14.91
N ASP A 108 -23.02 11.01 -15.95
CA ASP A 108 -22.48 9.66 -15.91
C ASP A 108 -21.26 9.56 -14.97
N PHE A 109 -20.88 8.33 -14.64
CA PHE A 109 -19.68 8.07 -13.86
C PHE A 109 -18.42 8.13 -14.72
N SER A 110 -17.33 8.58 -14.10
CA SER A 110 -15.97 8.36 -14.56
C SER A 110 -15.64 6.86 -14.67
N ASP A 111 -14.51 6.56 -15.30
CA ASP A 111 -13.85 5.27 -15.11
C ASP A 111 -13.62 5.01 -13.60
N SER A 112 -13.59 3.72 -13.24
CA SER A 112 -13.34 3.29 -11.86
C SER A 112 -11.87 2.94 -11.67
N ILE A 113 -11.32 3.30 -10.51
CA ILE A 113 -10.00 2.85 -10.07
C ILE A 113 -10.13 1.94 -8.86
N PHE A 114 -9.16 1.02 -8.69
CA PHE A 114 -9.07 0.13 -7.54
C PHE A 114 -7.69 0.26 -6.91
N ILE A 115 -7.67 0.42 -5.59
CA ILE A 115 -6.45 0.67 -4.83
C ILE A 115 -6.37 -0.36 -3.71
N GLU A 116 -5.29 -1.12 -3.71
CA GLU A 116 -4.91 -1.98 -2.59
C GLU A 116 -4.23 -1.15 -1.50
N CYS A 117 -4.72 -1.27 -0.26
CA CYS A 117 -4.25 -0.46 0.86
C CYS A 117 -3.12 -1.13 1.60
N TYR A 118 -2.01 -1.34 0.90
CA TYR A 118 -0.83 -1.98 1.47
C TYR A 118 0.46 -1.25 1.11
N LYS A 119 1.36 -1.19 2.11
CA LYS A 119 2.76 -0.77 2.01
C LYS A 119 3.57 -1.59 3.02
N PRO A 120 4.78 -2.04 2.68
CA PRO A 120 5.61 -2.87 3.57
C PRO A 120 6.26 -2.07 4.70
N SER A 121 5.92 -0.80 4.88
CA SER A 121 6.52 0.09 5.87
C SER A 121 6.21 -0.36 7.29
N GLY A 122 7.21 -0.33 8.17
CA GLY A 122 7.08 -0.76 9.55
C GLY A 122 8.03 -1.90 9.90
N ASN A 123 7.82 -2.46 11.09
CA ASN A 123 8.66 -3.52 11.63
C ASN A 123 8.23 -4.90 11.11
N TRP A 124 9.18 -5.64 10.57
CA TRP A 124 9.06 -7.05 10.19
C TRP A 124 9.88 -7.91 11.14
N GLY A 125 9.23 -8.85 11.81
CA GLY A 125 9.88 -9.77 12.73
C GLY A 125 10.32 -11.05 12.04
N PHE A 126 11.30 -11.73 12.65
CA PHE A 126 11.78 -13.05 12.25
C PHE A 126 11.22 -14.10 13.22
N PRO A 127 10.14 -14.83 12.91
CA PRO A 127 9.49 -15.72 13.86
C PRO A 127 10.37 -16.88 14.35
N GLU A 128 11.33 -17.29 13.54
CA GLU A 128 12.23 -18.43 13.80
C GLU A 128 13.55 -18.02 14.47
N HIS A 129 13.72 -16.73 14.78
CA HIS A 129 14.94 -16.18 15.35
C HIS A 129 14.61 -15.33 16.59
N ASP A 130 15.58 -15.20 17.49
CA ASP A 130 15.44 -14.34 18.67
C ASP A 130 15.07 -12.91 18.28
N SER A 131 14.25 -12.26 19.13
CA SER A 131 13.54 -10.97 18.97
C SER A 131 14.22 -9.92 18.09
N THR A 132 14.28 -10.18 16.80
CA THR A 132 14.93 -9.35 15.80
C THR A 132 13.84 -8.83 14.88
N THR A 133 13.97 -7.57 14.50
CA THR A 133 13.08 -6.95 13.52
C THR A 133 13.91 -6.15 12.53
N ILE A 134 13.42 -6.03 11.30
CA ILE A 134 13.85 -5.00 10.36
C ILE A 134 12.75 -3.96 10.22
N CYS A 135 13.11 -2.68 10.29
CA CYS A 135 12.20 -1.58 9.98
C CYS A 135 12.35 -1.21 8.51
N VAL A 136 11.25 -1.27 7.75
CA VAL A 136 11.16 -0.69 6.42
C VAL A 136 10.73 0.77 6.56
N GLN A 137 11.57 1.69 6.08
CA GLN A 137 11.33 3.12 6.25
C GLN A 137 10.09 3.58 5.47
N PRO A 138 9.15 4.34 6.09
CA PRO A 138 7.85 4.66 5.48
C PRO A 138 7.90 5.68 4.33
N VAL A 139 9.01 6.42 4.17
CA VAL A 139 9.14 7.47 3.15
C VAL A 139 9.77 6.94 1.87
N ILE A 140 10.82 6.13 2.00
CA ILE A 140 11.64 5.65 0.87
C ILE A 140 11.51 4.13 0.67
N TYR A 141 10.72 3.44 1.50
CA TYR A 141 10.49 2.00 1.47
C TYR A 141 11.80 1.20 1.39
N SER A 142 12.78 1.61 2.20
CA SER A 142 14.08 0.93 2.31
C SER A 142 14.13 0.10 3.58
N PRO A 143 14.58 -1.17 3.52
CA PRO A 143 15.07 -1.86 4.70
C PRO A 143 16.36 -1.19 5.22
N PRO A 144 16.86 -1.58 6.42
CA PRO A 144 18.14 -1.11 6.92
C PRO A 144 19.27 -1.44 5.94
N SER A 145 20.28 -0.57 5.84
CA SER A 145 21.44 -0.80 4.98
C SER A 145 22.19 -2.09 5.35
N THR A 146 22.15 -2.46 6.62
CA THR A 146 22.72 -3.71 7.12
C THR A 146 21.91 -4.21 8.31
N PHE A 147 21.67 -5.50 8.38
CA PHE A 147 21.09 -6.18 9.55
C PHE A 147 21.73 -7.54 9.76
N GLN A 148 21.67 -8.04 11.00
CA GLN A 148 22.28 -9.31 11.39
C GLN A 148 21.24 -10.27 11.93
N LEU A 149 21.35 -11.53 11.53
CA LEU A 149 20.56 -12.64 12.07
C LEU A 149 21.50 -13.62 12.76
N TYR A 150 21.22 -13.91 14.01
CA TYR A 150 21.95 -14.87 14.82
C TYR A 150 21.28 -16.23 14.69
N ILE A 151 22.06 -17.25 14.36
CA ILE A 151 21.61 -18.62 14.09
C ILE A 151 22.24 -19.53 15.13
N GLY A 152 21.40 -20.18 15.97
CA GLY A 152 21.86 -21.04 17.06
C GLY A 152 22.20 -20.27 18.34
N ASP A 153 21.99 -20.92 19.48
CA ASP A 153 21.96 -20.23 20.78
C ASP A 153 23.33 -20.22 21.49
N THR A 154 23.87 -21.39 21.82
CA THR A 154 25.09 -21.51 22.63
C THR A 154 25.97 -22.66 22.17
N LEU A 155 27.28 -22.51 22.39
CA LEU A 155 28.29 -23.52 22.15
C LEU A 155 28.47 -24.37 23.41
N SER A 156 27.55 -25.29 23.66
CA SER A 156 27.44 -26.05 24.92
C SER A 156 27.99 -27.49 24.84
N ALA A 157 27.99 -28.07 23.64
CA ALA A 157 28.46 -29.41 23.33
C ALA A 157 29.37 -29.40 22.10
N ILE A 158 30.22 -30.43 21.99
CA ILE A 158 31.11 -30.61 20.84
C ILE A 158 30.26 -30.67 19.57
N ASN A 159 30.70 -29.95 18.53
CA ASN A 159 30.05 -29.72 17.25
C ASN A 159 28.82 -28.80 17.27
N ASP A 160 28.50 -28.18 18.42
CA ASP A 160 27.55 -27.07 18.42
C ASP A 160 28.06 -25.96 17.49
N THR A 161 27.15 -25.33 16.76
CA THR A 161 27.44 -24.28 15.80
C THR A 161 26.58 -23.05 16.09
N VAL A 162 27.22 -21.89 16.17
CA VAL A 162 26.53 -20.59 16.22
C VAL A 162 26.99 -19.74 15.03
N GLY A 163 26.03 -19.16 14.32
CA GLY A 163 26.25 -18.42 13.09
C GLY A 163 25.70 -17.01 13.15
N VAL A 164 26.25 -16.14 12.31
CA VAL A 164 25.76 -14.79 12.08
C VAL A 164 25.66 -14.57 10.58
N MET A 165 24.45 -14.33 10.09
CA MET A 165 24.21 -13.82 8.75
C MET A 165 24.20 -12.31 8.80
N THR A 166 25.11 -11.66 8.08
CA THR A 166 25.09 -10.20 7.88
C THR A 166 24.54 -9.90 6.50
N LEU A 167 23.35 -9.29 6.45
CA LEU A 167 22.66 -8.94 5.21
C LEU A 167 22.81 -7.44 4.98
N SER A 168 23.36 -7.08 3.82
CA SER A 168 23.53 -5.71 3.36
C SER A 168 22.54 -5.44 2.23
N SER A 169 21.67 -4.45 2.41
CA SER A 169 20.76 -4.02 1.34
C SER A 169 21.50 -3.13 0.35
N GLU A 170 21.32 -3.39 -0.95
CA GLU A 170 21.91 -2.57 -2.02
C GLU A 170 20.96 -1.54 -2.60
N SER A 171 19.66 -1.69 -2.36
CA SER A 171 18.61 -0.93 -3.04
C SER A 171 17.38 -0.70 -2.18
N TYR A 172 16.52 0.19 -2.66
CA TYR A 172 15.15 0.37 -2.18
C TYR A 172 14.29 -0.81 -2.63
N LEU A 173 13.20 -1.06 -1.91
CA LEU A 173 12.16 -1.93 -2.45
C LEU A 173 11.56 -1.26 -3.69
N ASP A 174 11.34 -2.06 -4.74
CA ASP A 174 10.56 -1.62 -5.89
C ASP A 174 9.18 -1.14 -5.41
N SER A 175 8.74 0.05 -5.81
CA SER A 175 7.50 0.64 -5.28
C SER A 175 6.22 0.08 -5.91
N LEU A 176 6.34 -0.83 -6.88
CA LEU A 176 5.23 -1.56 -7.49
C LEU A 176 5.18 -2.98 -6.92
N ASP A 177 6.34 -3.65 -6.86
CA ASP A 177 6.40 -5.07 -6.49
C ASP A 177 6.80 -5.31 -5.03
N TRP A 178 7.33 -4.30 -4.32
CA TRP A 178 7.85 -4.42 -2.95
C TRP A 178 8.96 -5.47 -2.79
N ILE A 179 9.74 -5.66 -3.84
CA ILE A 179 10.89 -6.58 -3.90
C ILE A 179 12.19 -5.78 -3.82
N GLY A 180 13.16 -6.29 -3.06
CA GLY A 180 14.51 -5.75 -2.97
C GLY A 180 15.58 -6.85 -3.02
N ASN A 181 16.83 -6.43 -2.89
CA ASN A 181 17.97 -7.33 -3.00
C ASN A 181 19.21 -6.83 -2.24
N GLY A 182 20.15 -7.75 -2.04
CA GLY A 182 21.47 -7.40 -1.53
C GLY A 182 22.39 -8.60 -1.34
N TRP A 183 23.44 -8.39 -0.54
CA TRP A 183 24.43 -9.42 -0.23
C TRP A 183 24.30 -9.91 1.21
N MET A 184 24.46 -11.21 1.40
CA MET A 184 24.57 -11.87 2.67
C MET A 184 25.98 -12.46 2.82
N ILE A 185 26.57 -12.27 4.00
CA ILE A 185 27.79 -12.95 4.42
C ILE A 185 27.46 -13.78 5.66
N TYR A 186 27.74 -15.08 5.60
CA TYR A 186 27.53 -16.00 6.72
C TYR A 186 28.86 -16.39 7.36
N ASN A 187 29.00 -16.10 8.65
CA ASN A 187 30.14 -16.52 9.46
C ASN A 187 29.63 -17.40 10.59
N TYR A 188 30.30 -18.51 10.87
CA TYR A 188 29.90 -19.41 11.95
C TYR A 188 31.09 -19.88 12.78
N THR A 189 30.82 -20.18 14.04
CA THR A 189 31.77 -20.70 15.01
C THR A 189 31.30 -22.09 15.44
N VAL A 190 32.22 -23.05 15.48
CA VAL A 190 31.97 -24.42 15.92
C VAL A 190 32.78 -24.68 17.19
N LEU A 191 32.19 -25.39 18.17
CA LEU A 191 32.93 -25.91 19.31
C LEU A 191 33.56 -27.26 18.96
N GLU A 192 34.88 -27.34 18.92
CA GLU A 192 35.61 -28.51 18.46
C GLU A 192 36.51 -29.08 19.58
N PHE A 193 36.85 -30.36 19.47
CA PHE A 193 37.84 -30.96 20.36
C PHE A 193 39.23 -30.55 19.91
N ASN A 194 40.05 -30.04 20.82
CA ASN A 194 41.42 -29.67 20.50
C ASN A 194 42.29 -30.93 20.51
N GLU A 195 42.87 -31.33 19.38
CA GLU A 195 43.68 -32.56 19.32
C GLU A 195 45.01 -32.45 20.10
N ASP A 196 45.49 -31.23 20.33
CA ASP A 196 46.77 -30.93 20.99
C ASP A 196 46.63 -30.66 22.50
N SER A 197 45.41 -30.57 23.03
CA SER A 197 45.13 -30.34 24.46
C SER A 197 43.90 -31.13 24.91
N THR A 198 43.77 -31.44 26.21
CA THR A 198 42.60 -32.21 26.71
C THR A 198 41.32 -31.38 26.84
N GLY A 199 41.14 -30.37 25.99
CA GLY A 199 40.10 -29.35 26.10
C GLY A 199 39.32 -29.10 24.80
N PHE A 200 38.40 -28.15 24.86
CA PHE A 200 37.63 -27.70 23.70
C PHE A 200 38.19 -26.38 23.18
N ASP A 201 38.10 -26.18 21.86
CA ASP A 201 38.44 -24.92 21.19
C ASP A 201 37.25 -24.44 20.34
N THR A 202 37.22 -23.16 20.01
CA THR A 202 36.20 -22.58 19.13
C THR A 202 36.85 -22.16 17.82
N VAL A 203 36.42 -22.77 16.72
CA VAL A 203 36.97 -22.49 15.39
C VAL A 203 35.96 -21.65 14.59
N LYS A 204 36.46 -20.60 13.93
CA LYS A 204 35.64 -19.70 13.10
C LYS A 204 35.81 -20.01 11.62
N TYR A 205 34.69 -19.93 10.90
CA TYR A 205 34.61 -20.17 9.48
C TYR A 205 33.85 -19.04 8.79
N ASP A 206 34.41 -18.55 7.70
CA ASP A 206 33.80 -17.53 6.86
C ASP A 206 33.33 -18.17 5.55
N LYS A 207 32.06 -17.96 5.18
CA LYS A 207 31.55 -18.37 3.86
C LYS A 207 31.73 -17.24 2.85
N LEU A 208 31.74 -17.63 1.57
CA LEU A 208 31.71 -16.66 0.49
C LEU A 208 30.40 -15.86 0.52
N PRO A 209 30.42 -14.58 0.12
CA PRO A 209 29.20 -13.78 -0.02
C PRO A 209 28.20 -14.43 -0.96
N GLU A 210 26.92 -14.28 -0.63
CA GLU A 210 25.80 -14.77 -1.41
C GLU A 210 24.79 -13.66 -1.66
N TYR A 211 24.16 -13.68 -2.82
CA TYR A 211 23.12 -12.72 -3.15
C TYR A 211 21.76 -13.22 -2.66
N TYR A 212 20.97 -12.31 -2.07
CA TYR A 212 19.62 -12.57 -1.62
C TYR A 212 18.62 -11.63 -2.27
N SER A 213 17.36 -12.07 -2.34
CA SER A 213 16.21 -11.24 -2.64
C SER A 213 15.30 -11.21 -1.42
N ILE A 214 14.74 -10.04 -1.11
CA ILE A 214 13.71 -9.83 -0.10
C ILE A 214 12.41 -9.49 -0.79
N ASP A 215 11.34 -10.22 -0.46
CA ASP A 215 10.00 -10.03 -1.00
C ASP A 215 9.05 -9.71 0.15
N LEU A 216 8.48 -8.50 0.13
CA LEU A 216 7.50 -8.00 1.09
C LEU A 216 6.19 -7.61 0.39
N SER A 217 5.88 -8.24 -0.76
CA SER A 217 4.67 -7.98 -1.52
C SER A 217 3.40 -8.48 -0.81
N ASP A 218 3.49 -9.59 -0.09
CA ASP A 218 2.41 -10.12 0.75
C ASP A 218 2.38 -9.37 2.08
N PRO A 219 1.21 -8.85 2.50
CA PRO A 219 1.14 -8.00 3.67
C PRO A 219 1.15 -8.78 5.01
N HIS A 220 1.02 -10.10 4.96
CA HIS A 220 1.07 -11.00 6.11
C HIS A 220 2.39 -11.77 6.20
N ALA A 221 3.10 -11.93 5.08
CA ALA A 221 4.31 -12.73 5.00
C ALA A 221 5.38 -12.06 4.15
N GLY A 222 6.62 -12.14 4.62
CA GLY A 222 7.79 -11.73 3.87
C GLY A 222 8.74 -12.89 3.72
N THR A 223 9.58 -12.85 2.69
CA THR A 223 10.63 -13.86 2.51
C THR A 223 11.96 -13.23 2.16
N ILE A 224 13.04 -13.85 2.64
CA ILE A 224 14.39 -13.65 2.13
C ILE A 224 14.85 -14.97 1.53
N SER A 225 15.11 -14.96 0.23
CA SER A 225 15.53 -16.13 -0.53
C SER A 225 16.94 -15.94 -1.10
N PHE A 226 17.69 -17.02 -1.13
CA PHE A 226 19.11 -17.02 -1.50
C PHE A 226 19.31 -17.65 -2.89
N ILE A 227 19.97 -16.94 -3.80
CA ILE A 227 20.03 -17.34 -5.22
C ILE A 227 20.74 -18.69 -5.42
N SER A 228 21.73 -19.04 -4.60
CA SER A 228 22.46 -20.29 -4.79
C SER A 228 21.69 -21.53 -4.33
N GLY A 229 20.61 -21.35 -3.56
CA GLY A 229 19.83 -22.42 -2.95
C GLY A 229 20.56 -23.18 -1.84
N ARG A 230 21.66 -22.62 -1.30
CA ARG A 230 22.46 -23.24 -0.23
C ARG A 230 21.93 -23.00 1.17
N TYR A 231 21.08 -21.99 1.34
CA TYR A 231 20.49 -21.59 2.61
C TYR A 231 18.98 -21.65 2.48
N ASP A 232 18.33 -22.03 3.58
CA ASP A 232 16.87 -22.05 3.66
C ASP A 232 16.29 -20.64 3.54
N THR A 233 15.09 -20.54 2.99
CA THR A 233 14.36 -19.28 2.95
C THR A 233 14.05 -18.80 4.35
N ILE A 234 14.33 -17.54 4.64
CA ILE A 234 14.00 -16.91 5.92
C ILE A 234 12.63 -16.27 5.79
N HIS A 235 11.75 -16.58 6.73
CA HIS A 235 10.40 -16.03 6.78
C HIS A 235 10.33 -14.81 7.70
N LEU A 236 9.58 -13.80 7.26
CA LEU A 236 9.31 -12.58 7.99
C LEU A 236 7.80 -12.42 8.18
N VAL A 237 7.41 -11.76 9.25
CA VAL A 237 6.00 -11.40 9.52
C VAL A 237 5.92 -9.93 9.89
N HIS A 238 4.99 -9.21 9.27
CA HIS A 238 4.76 -7.81 9.59
C HIS A 238 4.16 -7.68 11.00
N THR A 239 4.78 -6.86 11.85
CA THR A 239 4.40 -6.74 13.28
C THR A 239 3.20 -5.82 13.52
N LEU A 240 2.72 -5.14 12.48
CA LEU A 240 1.69 -4.08 12.55
C LEU A 240 2.12 -2.86 13.38
N ASN A 241 3.41 -2.74 13.65
CA ASN A 241 4.00 -1.60 14.33
C ASN A 241 4.84 -0.79 13.34
N ASP A 242 4.88 0.52 13.56
CA ASP A 242 5.83 1.40 12.94
C ASP A 242 7.25 1.11 13.44
N CYS A 243 8.22 1.87 12.91
CA CYS A 243 9.63 1.69 13.24
C CYS A 243 10.00 2.11 14.67
N ASP A 244 9.15 2.90 15.34
CA ASP A 244 9.32 3.28 16.75
C ASP A 244 8.65 2.26 17.69
N GLY A 245 7.94 1.27 17.13
CA GLY A 245 7.27 0.21 17.87
C GLY A 245 5.81 0.53 18.23
N GLU A 246 5.29 1.65 17.75
CA GLU A 246 3.89 2.04 17.95
C GLU A 246 2.99 1.34 16.94
N LYS A 247 1.80 0.95 17.36
CA LYS A 247 0.85 0.27 16.46
C LYS A 247 0.39 1.21 15.35
N PHE A 248 0.37 0.73 14.12
CA PHE A 248 -0.26 1.47 13.01
C PHE A 248 -1.77 1.62 13.19
N PHE A 249 -2.41 0.62 13.81
CA PHE A 249 -3.86 0.58 13.94
C PHE A 249 -4.23 0.32 15.42
N PRO A 250 -5.20 1.06 15.98
CA PRO A 250 -5.66 0.87 17.36
C PRO A 250 -6.23 -0.54 17.62
#